data_AF-A0A7S1J104-F1
#
_entry.id   AF-A0A7S1J104-F1
#
_cell.length_a   1.000
_cell.length_b   1.000
_cell.length_c   1.000
_cell.angle_alpha   90.00
_cell.angle_beta   90.00
_cell.angle_gamma   90.00
#
_symmetry.space_group_name_H-M   'P 1'
#
loop_
_entity.id
_entity.type
_entity.pdbx_description
1 polymer ?
#
loop_
_entity_poly.entity_id
_entity_poly.type
_entity_poly.pdbx_seq_one_letter_code
_entity_poly.pdbx_strand_id
1 'polypeptide(L)'
;QARHLGRRFSQRVSPVNKTLSTSEFTSSVITTCNSERRVMNTALAFTAEHTGKECTPEQLVVNPPLLGDTDAAKDEIEQMKLFISEVMHSDQAHAKEHYYQYAGVKEIKNPLARMQRCRELMTILVKYIPKNAPLYGKETAAMMKARWQKLVEDFYNEETGRFDVTKIPDIFDYITYDAIYNQEALQGLDLFPLFRVAESLANFVVHAEYGVEIKQKLVIGSLISAKLLESITQDINDIMAGSPSRTRLYFTSESHIHAFRNLLLFISTTGDQFHHLNEPVPLHYLTHIVFKVYEMAVPESEEARFKIEVSFSSGIDINPFGVAEGHHQQALTPMILIHEGLSLQDLTRMQESASELEQQCKQAAAGKDG
;
A
#
# COMPACT_ATOMS: atom_id res chain seq x y z
N GLN A 1 -0.18 -12.12 12.36
CA GLN A 1 -0.71 -10.78 12.03
C GLN A 1 -2.08 -10.79 11.35
N ALA A 2 -2.24 -11.24 10.09
CA ALA A 2 -3.54 -11.20 9.39
C ALA A 2 -4.70 -11.84 10.18
N ARG A 3 -4.45 -13.01 10.77
CA ARG A 3 -5.38 -13.70 11.68
C ARG A 3 -5.87 -12.83 12.84
N HIS A 4 -4.93 -12.15 13.51
CA HIS A 4 -5.23 -11.27 14.63
C HIS A 4 -6.06 -10.06 14.19
N LEU A 5 -5.74 -9.47 13.03
CA LEU A 5 -6.51 -8.37 12.47
C LEU A 5 -7.94 -8.79 12.12
N GLY A 6 -8.12 -9.94 11.46
CA GLY A 6 -9.45 -10.48 11.14
C GLY A 6 -10.32 -10.63 12.39
N ARG A 7 -9.76 -11.21 13.45
CA ARG A 7 -10.42 -11.33 14.75
C ARG A 7 -10.77 -9.97 15.37
N ARG A 8 -9.86 -8.99 15.32
CA ARG A 8 -10.11 -7.62 15.81
C ARG A 8 -11.25 -6.94 15.04
N PHE A 9 -11.30 -7.11 13.72
CA PHE A 9 -12.41 -6.59 12.91
C PHE A 9 -13.73 -7.28 13.28
N SER A 10 -13.73 -8.61 13.44
CA SER A 10 -14.91 -9.36 13.88
C SER A 10 -15.51 -8.80 15.18
N GLN A 11 -14.65 -8.45 16.15
CA GLN A 11 -15.06 -7.88 17.43
C GLN A 11 -15.52 -6.41 17.34
N ARG A 12 -15.04 -5.65 16.37
CA ARG A 12 -15.33 -4.21 16.21
C ARG A 12 -16.54 -3.92 15.31
N VAL A 13 -16.96 -4.88 14.50
CA VAL A 13 -18.16 -4.76 13.68
C VAL A 13 -19.44 -4.94 14.53
N SER A 14 -19.33 -5.29 15.82
CA SER A 14 -20.45 -5.25 16.75
C SER A 14 -21.03 -3.83 16.88
N PRO A 15 -22.29 -3.60 16.48
CA PRO A 15 -22.91 -2.31 16.70
C PRO A 15 -23.00 -2.03 18.20
N VAL A 16 -22.69 -0.79 18.58
CA VAL A 16 -22.82 -0.31 19.98
C VAL A 16 -24.27 -0.46 20.48
N ASN A 17 -25.24 -0.45 19.54
CA ASN A 17 -26.64 -0.76 19.78
C ASN A 17 -26.98 -2.19 19.34
N LYS A 18 -27.44 -3.00 20.29
CA LYS A 18 -27.68 -4.45 20.23
C LYS A 18 -28.78 -4.92 19.24
N THR A 19 -29.10 -4.15 18.20
CA THR A 19 -30.16 -4.51 17.24
C THR A 19 -29.72 -5.57 16.25
N LEU A 20 -28.44 -5.60 15.87
CA LEU A 20 -27.83 -6.63 15.03
C LEU A 20 -26.74 -7.36 15.78
N SER A 21 -26.69 -8.68 15.60
CA SER A 21 -25.70 -9.58 16.18
C SER A 21 -24.40 -9.54 15.39
N THR A 22 -23.26 -9.80 16.06
CA THR A 22 -21.97 -10.00 15.36
C THR A 22 -22.07 -11.08 14.29
N SER A 23 -22.89 -12.11 14.52
CA SER A 23 -23.16 -13.17 13.55
C SER A 23 -23.79 -12.67 12.25
N GLU A 24 -24.59 -11.60 12.23
CA GLU A 24 -25.17 -11.10 10.98
C GLU A 24 -24.09 -10.47 10.09
N PHE A 25 -23.12 -9.78 10.67
CA PHE A 25 -22.01 -9.21 9.90
C PHE A 25 -20.98 -10.23 9.45
N THR A 26 -20.78 -11.32 10.22
CA THR A 26 -19.76 -12.33 9.92
C THR A 26 -20.28 -13.59 9.22
N SER A 27 -21.60 -13.77 9.13
CA SER A 27 -22.21 -14.99 8.54
C SER A 27 -22.22 -15.01 7.01
N SER A 28 -22.32 -13.84 6.38
CA SER A 28 -22.34 -13.69 4.92
C SER A 28 -21.27 -12.68 4.52
N VAL A 29 -20.03 -13.15 4.44
CA VAL A 29 -18.86 -12.35 4.04
C VAL A 29 -18.41 -12.78 2.66
N ILE A 30 -18.31 -11.82 1.74
CA ILE A 30 -17.71 -12.05 0.42
C ILE A 30 -16.27 -11.52 0.49
N THR A 31 -15.32 -12.40 0.20
CA THR A 31 -13.90 -12.05 0.14
C THR A 31 -13.40 -12.13 -1.29
N THR A 32 -13.03 -10.97 -1.84
CA THR A 32 -12.46 -10.82 -3.17
C THR A 32 -10.97 -10.55 -3.05
N CYS A 33 -10.14 -11.18 -3.87
CA CYS A 33 -8.70 -10.94 -3.85
C CYS A 33 -8.10 -10.99 -5.26
N ASN A 34 -6.89 -10.45 -5.42
CA ASN A 34 -6.09 -10.72 -6.61
C ASN A 34 -5.52 -12.17 -6.58
N SER A 35 -4.80 -12.57 -7.64
CA SER A 35 -4.24 -13.92 -7.78
C SER A 35 -2.85 -14.10 -7.15
N GLU A 36 -2.28 -13.07 -6.53
CA GLU A 36 -0.96 -13.18 -5.90
C GLU A 36 -1.04 -14.07 -4.66
N ARG A 37 -0.19 -15.10 -4.61
CA ARG A 37 -0.16 -16.07 -3.51
C ARG A 37 -0.05 -15.43 -2.12
N ARG A 38 0.74 -14.35 -1.97
CA ARG A 38 0.90 -13.64 -0.68
C ARG A 38 -0.38 -12.91 -0.24
N VAL A 39 -1.11 -12.35 -1.21
CA VAL A 39 -2.39 -11.67 -1.00
C VAL A 39 -3.46 -12.69 -0.65
N MET A 40 -3.54 -13.78 -1.42
CA MET A 40 -4.46 -14.89 -1.14
C MET A 40 -4.24 -15.50 0.25
N ASN A 41 -2.99 -15.76 0.65
CA ASN A 41 -2.69 -16.28 1.99
C ASN A 41 -3.14 -15.31 3.10
N THR A 42 -3.02 -14.00 2.86
CA THR A 42 -3.51 -12.97 3.78
C THR A 42 -5.04 -12.96 3.84
N ALA A 43 -5.70 -13.04 2.69
CA ALA A 43 -7.15 -13.12 2.59
C ALA A 43 -7.71 -14.34 3.34
N LEU A 44 -7.16 -15.53 3.09
CA LEU A 44 -7.55 -16.76 3.80
C LEU A 44 -7.41 -16.63 5.31
N ALA A 45 -6.25 -16.16 5.77
CA ALA A 45 -5.95 -16.04 7.20
C ALA A 45 -6.84 -14.99 7.89
N PHE A 46 -7.10 -13.87 7.22
CA PHE A 46 -7.98 -12.83 7.75
C PHE A 46 -9.43 -13.32 7.78
N THR A 47 -9.95 -13.83 6.65
CA THR A 47 -11.36 -14.21 6.51
C THR A 47 -11.73 -15.35 7.45
N ALA A 48 -10.84 -16.33 7.65
CA ALA A 48 -11.10 -17.41 8.59
C ALA A 48 -11.33 -16.90 10.01
N GLU A 49 -10.49 -15.98 10.47
CA GLU A 49 -10.58 -15.42 11.83
C GLU A 49 -11.65 -14.35 11.96
N HIS A 50 -11.97 -13.64 10.88
CA HIS A 50 -13.05 -12.68 10.83
C HIS A 50 -14.42 -13.35 10.96
N THR A 51 -14.60 -14.46 10.23
CA THR A 51 -15.85 -15.24 10.22
C THR A 51 -15.95 -16.24 11.37
N GLY A 52 -14.82 -16.58 12.00
CA GLY A 52 -14.73 -17.64 13.01
C GLY A 52 -14.89 -19.05 12.43
N LYS A 53 -14.73 -19.21 11.11
CA LYS A 53 -14.86 -20.49 10.37
C LYS A 53 -13.59 -20.74 9.58
N GLU A 54 -13.31 -22.00 9.24
CA GLU A 54 -12.24 -22.26 8.26
C GLU A 54 -12.61 -21.64 6.91
N CYS A 55 -11.60 -21.08 6.24
CA CYS A 55 -11.72 -20.49 4.91
C CYS A 55 -10.78 -21.23 3.97
N THR A 56 -11.32 -21.83 2.91
CA THR A 56 -10.58 -22.53 1.87
C THR A 56 -10.41 -21.64 0.63
N PRO A 57 -9.41 -21.89 -0.23
CA PRO A 57 -9.18 -21.10 -1.45
C PRO A 57 -10.39 -21.00 -2.38
N GLU A 58 -11.23 -22.04 -2.44
CA GLU A 58 -12.42 -22.10 -3.30
C GLU A 58 -13.53 -21.14 -2.85
N GLN A 59 -13.47 -20.67 -1.60
CA GLN A 59 -14.42 -19.69 -1.05
C GLN A 59 -14.00 -18.25 -1.35
N LEU A 60 -12.80 -18.02 -1.90
CA LEU A 60 -12.34 -16.70 -2.31
C LEU A 60 -12.77 -16.39 -3.74
N VAL A 61 -13.22 -15.16 -3.96
CA VAL A 61 -13.47 -14.64 -5.31
C VAL A 61 -12.18 -14.05 -5.86
N VAL A 62 -11.44 -14.83 -6.65
CA VAL A 62 -10.19 -14.37 -7.26
C VAL A 62 -10.51 -13.53 -8.50
N ASN A 63 -10.26 -12.22 -8.44
CA ASN A 63 -10.59 -11.26 -9.49
C ASN A 63 -9.39 -10.33 -9.84
N PRO A 64 -8.39 -10.82 -10.60
CA PRO A 64 -7.24 -10.03 -11.01
C PRO A 64 -7.60 -8.78 -11.85
N PRO A 65 -8.58 -8.79 -12.76
CA PRO A 65 -8.99 -7.57 -13.46
C PRO A 65 -9.51 -6.44 -12.55
N LEU A 66 -9.97 -6.75 -11.34
CA LEU A 66 -10.44 -5.78 -10.35
C LEU A 66 -9.35 -5.32 -9.38
N LEU A 67 -8.49 -6.25 -8.93
CA LEU A 67 -7.58 -6.05 -7.80
C LEU A 67 -6.09 -6.28 -8.14
N GLY A 68 -5.77 -6.64 -9.38
CA GLY A 68 -4.39 -6.80 -9.86
C GLY A 68 -3.82 -5.50 -10.39
N ASP A 69 -2.55 -5.56 -10.81
CA ASP A 69 -1.94 -4.50 -11.58
C ASP A 69 -2.60 -4.41 -12.96
N THR A 70 -2.91 -3.19 -13.40
CA THR A 70 -3.58 -2.94 -14.68
C THR A 70 -2.56 -2.41 -15.69
N ASP A 71 -2.64 -2.86 -16.94
CA ASP A 71 -1.86 -2.28 -18.03
C ASP A 71 -2.32 -0.84 -18.37
N ALA A 72 -3.48 -0.40 -17.84
CA ALA A 72 -4.07 0.88 -18.19
C ALA A 72 -3.25 2.09 -17.71
N ALA A 73 -2.48 1.94 -16.63
CA ALA A 73 -1.61 2.99 -16.09
C ALA A 73 -0.14 2.81 -16.46
N LYS A 74 0.19 1.85 -17.34
CA LYS A 74 1.56 1.45 -17.62
C LYS A 74 2.40 2.62 -18.14
N ASP A 75 1.87 3.38 -19.09
CA ASP A 75 2.61 4.49 -19.72
C ASP A 75 2.85 5.63 -18.72
N GLU A 76 1.85 5.95 -17.88
CA GLU A 76 1.97 6.94 -16.82
C GLU A 76 2.97 6.52 -15.74
N ILE A 77 2.95 5.25 -15.33
CA ILE A 77 3.93 4.70 -14.37
C ILE A 77 5.34 4.72 -14.97
N GLU A 78 5.53 4.35 -16.23
CA GLU A 78 6.85 4.40 -16.88
C GLU A 78 7.37 5.84 -17.00
N GLN A 79 6.49 6.81 -17.28
CA GLN A 79 6.86 8.24 -17.20
C GLN A 79 7.30 8.61 -15.79
N MET A 80 6.62 8.11 -14.76
CA MET A 80 7.04 8.36 -13.38
C MET A 80 8.40 7.72 -13.06
N LYS A 81 8.67 6.49 -13.51
CA LYS A 81 9.98 5.84 -13.35
C LYS A 81 11.11 6.64 -13.99
N LEU A 82 10.89 7.18 -15.19
CA LEU A 82 11.86 8.05 -15.86
C LEU A 82 12.12 9.33 -15.06
N PHE A 83 11.05 9.99 -14.59
CA PHE A 83 11.15 11.18 -13.74
C PHE A 83 11.91 10.88 -12.44
N ILE A 84 11.55 9.80 -11.75
CA ILE A 84 12.23 9.37 -10.51
C ILE A 84 13.71 9.11 -10.81
N SER A 85 14.03 8.42 -11.90
CA SER A 85 15.41 8.19 -12.31
C SER A 85 16.17 9.50 -12.54
N GLU A 86 15.57 10.51 -13.17
CA GLU A 86 16.18 11.84 -13.32
C GLU A 86 16.47 12.48 -11.95
N VAL A 87 15.46 12.52 -11.06
CA VAL A 87 15.59 13.13 -9.73
C VAL A 87 16.68 12.41 -8.90
N MET A 88 16.69 11.09 -8.91
CA MET A 88 17.60 10.29 -8.09
C MET A 88 19.04 10.36 -8.57
N HIS A 89 19.28 10.68 -9.85
CA HIS A 89 20.61 10.91 -10.40
C HIS A 89 21.05 12.38 -10.38
N SER A 90 20.25 13.27 -9.77
CA SER A 90 20.66 14.66 -9.58
C SER A 90 21.66 14.80 -8.42
N ASP A 91 22.75 15.55 -8.64
CA ASP A 91 23.71 15.93 -7.60
C ASP A 91 23.34 17.29 -7.00
N GLN A 92 23.66 17.58 -5.74
CA GLN A 92 23.34 18.85 -5.08
C GLN A 92 23.82 20.09 -5.83
N ALA A 93 24.91 19.99 -6.60
CA ALA A 93 25.42 21.10 -7.41
C ALA A 93 24.56 21.42 -8.65
N HIS A 94 23.78 20.45 -9.16
CA HIS A 94 23.04 20.53 -10.44
C HIS A 94 21.57 20.10 -10.33
N ALA A 95 21.13 19.63 -9.16
CA ALA A 95 19.73 19.40 -8.85
C ALA A 95 19.03 20.73 -9.03
N LYS A 96 18.25 20.83 -10.12
CA LYS A 96 17.37 21.96 -10.38
C LYS A 96 16.66 22.24 -9.05
N GLU A 97 16.85 23.42 -8.45
CA GLU A 97 16.30 23.78 -7.13
C GLU A 97 14.81 23.40 -6.99
N HIS A 98 14.10 23.40 -8.12
CA HIS A 98 12.76 22.87 -8.32
C HIS A 98 12.48 21.49 -7.70
N TYR A 99 13.38 20.50 -7.74
CA TYR A 99 13.08 19.16 -7.20
C TYR A 99 12.98 19.13 -5.66
N TYR A 100 13.57 20.10 -4.96
CA TYR A 100 13.45 20.20 -3.50
C TYR A 100 12.08 20.67 -3.01
N GLN A 101 11.17 21.00 -3.93
CA GLN A 101 9.77 21.23 -3.59
C GLN A 101 9.06 19.95 -3.13
N TYR A 102 9.58 18.77 -3.51
CA TYR A 102 9.03 17.49 -3.08
C TYR A 102 9.60 17.09 -1.72
N ALA A 103 8.74 16.89 -0.73
CA ALA A 103 9.13 16.63 0.66
C ALA A 103 10.15 15.47 0.79
N GLY A 104 9.91 14.34 0.11
CA GLY A 104 10.82 13.18 0.14
C GLY A 104 12.23 13.50 -0.40
N VAL A 105 12.35 14.32 -1.45
CA VAL A 105 13.66 14.71 -2.00
C VAL A 105 14.43 15.59 -1.01
N LYS A 106 13.71 16.50 -0.32
CA LYS A 106 14.28 17.38 0.70
C LYS A 106 14.88 16.58 1.87
N GLU A 107 14.25 15.48 2.27
CA GLU A 107 14.76 14.58 3.31
C GLU A 107 16.01 13.82 2.87
N ILE A 108 16.05 13.36 1.61
CA ILE A 108 17.19 12.65 1.04
C ILE A 108 18.43 13.55 0.95
N LYS A 109 18.22 14.84 0.66
CA LYS A 109 19.23 15.90 0.46
C LYS A 109 20.12 15.73 -0.77
N ASN A 110 20.83 14.62 -0.90
CA ASN A 110 21.65 14.29 -2.08
C ASN A 110 21.32 12.85 -2.51
N PRO A 111 20.37 12.67 -3.45
CA PRO A 111 19.92 11.33 -3.85
C PRO A 111 21.04 10.44 -4.38
N LEU A 112 21.91 10.98 -5.23
CA LEU A 112 23.02 10.21 -5.79
C LEU A 112 24.00 9.75 -4.70
N ALA A 113 24.45 10.67 -3.84
CA ALA A 113 25.36 10.33 -2.73
C ALA A 113 24.70 9.36 -1.74
N ARG A 114 23.37 9.47 -1.54
CA ARG A 114 22.61 8.55 -0.68
C ARG A 114 22.55 7.14 -1.27
N MET A 115 22.34 7.00 -2.58
CA MET A 115 22.39 5.70 -3.27
C MET A 115 23.79 5.08 -3.22
N GLN A 116 24.85 5.88 -3.42
CA GLN A 116 26.24 5.44 -3.25
C GLN A 116 26.47 4.89 -1.84
N ARG A 117 26.05 5.65 -0.83
CA ARG A 117 26.16 5.21 0.57
C ARG A 117 25.38 3.94 0.85
N CYS A 118 24.20 3.78 0.24
CA CYS A 118 23.39 2.57 0.35
C CYS A 118 24.16 1.35 -0.17
N ARG A 119 24.71 1.45 -1.39
CA ARG A 119 25.50 0.37 -2.02
C ARG A 119 26.74 0.00 -1.19
N GLU A 120 27.45 0.99 -0.64
CA GLU A 120 28.60 0.75 0.25
C GLU A 120 28.19 -0.09 1.47
N LEU A 121 27.10 0.28 2.14
CA LEU A 121 26.60 -0.40 3.33
C LEU A 121 26.10 -1.82 3.00
N MET A 122 25.43 -2.02 1.87
CA MET A 122 25.06 -3.35 1.38
C MET A 122 26.29 -4.22 1.13
N THR A 123 27.34 -3.66 0.54
CA THR A 123 28.61 -4.36 0.30
C THR A 123 29.30 -4.76 1.61
N ILE A 124 29.19 -3.93 2.64
CA ILE A 124 29.65 -4.27 4.00
C ILE A 124 28.82 -5.42 4.56
N LEU A 125 27.49 -5.32 4.51
CA LEU A 125 26.59 -6.37 5.00
C LEU A 125 26.93 -7.74 4.40
N VAL A 126 27.11 -7.83 3.08
CA VAL A 126 27.50 -9.07 2.38
C VAL A 126 28.76 -9.73 2.97
N LYS A 127 29.73 -8.93 3.45
CA LYS A 127 30.98 -9.44 4.05
C LYS A 127 30.78 -10.01 5.45
N TYR A 128 29.80 -9.50 6.19
CA TYR A 128 29.50 -9.92 7.56
C TYR A 128 28.52 -11.10 7.66
N ILE A 129 27.84 -11.45 6.56
CA ILE A 129 26.98 -12.65 6.53
C ILE A 129 27.85 -13.89 6.84
N PRO A 130 27.55 -14.65 7.92
CA PRO A 130 28.30 -15.84 8.29
C PRO A 130 28.18 -16.93 7.22
N LYS A 131 29.11 -17.88 7.24
CA LYS A 131 29.01 -19.07 6.36
C LYS A 131 27.80 -19.94 6.73
N ASN A 132 27.56 -20.10 8.03
CA ASN A 132 26.46 -20.87 8.60
C ASN A 132 25.87 -20.09 9.76
N ALA A 133 24.57 -19.81 9.71
CA ALA A 133 23.78 -19.32 10.83
C ALA A 133 22.33 -19.79 10.65
N PRO A 134 21.62 -20.07 11.74
CA PRO A 134 20.18 -20.21 11.67
C PRO A 134 19.58 -18.86 11.27
N LEU A 135 18.77 -18.85 10.21
CA LEU A 135 17.99 -17.69 9.79
C LEU A 135 16.51 -17.99 9.96
N TYR A 136 15.72 -16.94 10.03
CA TYR A 136 14.28 -17.07 10.13
C TYR A 136 13.68 -17.74 8.88
N GLY A 137 12.67 -18.59 9.11
CA GLY A 137 12.01 -19.36 8.06
C GLY A 137 12.87 -20.53 7.55
N LYS A 138 12.90 -20.72 6.22
CA LYS A 138 13.67 -21.79 5.54
C LYS A 138 14.86 -21.23 4.75
N GLU A 139 15.24 -19.97 4.99
CA GLU A 139 16.40 -19.34 4.33
C GLU A 139 17.70 -19.83 4.98
N THR A 140 18.75 -20.02 4.17
CA THR A 140 20.10 -20.35 4.66
C THR A 140 21.02 -19.13 4.54
N ALA A 141 22.09 -19.07 5.32
CA ALA A 141 23.07 -17.97 5.22
C ALA A 141 23.64 -17.81 3.79
N ALA A 142 23.77 -18.90 3.04
CA ALA A 142 24.15 -18.87 1.62
C ALA A 142 23.09 -18.18 0.74
N MET A 143 21.80 -18.42 0.99
CA MET A 143 20.70 -17.77 0.26
C MET A 143 20.63 -16.27 0.56
N MET A 144 20.73 -15.88 1.83
CA MET A 144 20.80 -14.47 2.23
C MET A 144 21.98 -13.77 1.56
N LYS A 145 23.16 -14.41 1.57
CA LYS A 145 24.35 -13.87 0.90
C LYS A 145 24.14 -13.70 -0.59
N ALA A 146 23.61 -14.70 -1.27
CA ALA A 146 23.32 -14.63 -2.71
C ALA A 146 22.32 -13.52 -3.04
N ARG A 147 21.27 -13.37 -2.22
CA ARG A 147 20.25 -12.32 -2.37
C ARG A 147 20.84 -10.91 -2.24
N TRP A 148 21.63 -10.66 -1.19
CA TRP A 148 22.28 -9.35 -1.00
C TRP A 148 23.38 -9.08 -2.03
N GLN A 149 24.16 -10.08 -2.43
CA GLN A 149 25.16 -9.95 -3.50
C GLN A 149 24.52 -9.55 -4.82
N LYS A 150 23.47 -10.28 -5.23
CA LYS A 150 22.73 -9.96 -6.43
C LYS A 150 22.17 -8.54 -6.39
N LEU A 151 21.66 -8.10 -5.25
CA LEU A 151 21.12 -6.75 -5.13
C LEU A 151 22.20 -5.66 -5.21
N VAL A 152 23.41 -5.91 -4.71
CA VAL A 152 24.56 -4.99 -4.89
C VAL A 152 24.96 -4.87 -6.36
N GLU A 153 24.93 -5.99 -7.10
CA GLU A 153 25.23 -6.07 -8.53
C GLU A 153 24.15 -5.40 -9.37
N ASP A 154 22.88 -5.73 -9.12
CA ASP A 154 21.73 -5.20 -9.87
C ASP A 154 21.51 -3.70 -9.59
N PHE A 155 21.85 -3.20 -8.39
CA PHE A 155 21.60 -1.80 -8.01
C PHE A 155 22.50 -0.79 -8.74
N TYR A 156 23.65 -1.20 -9.26
CA TYR A 156 24.57 -0.31 -9.97
C TYR A 156 25.16 -0.97 -11.21
N ASN A 157 24.86 -0.40 -12.37
CA ASN A 157 25.38 -0.85 -13.63
C ASN A 157 26.76 -0.21 -13.89
N GLU A 158 27.81 -1.03 -13.78
CA GLU A 158 29.21 -0.61 -13.98
C GLU A 158 29.50 -0.13 -15.42
N GLU A 159 28.78 -0.63 -16.42
CA GLU A 159 28.98 -0.26 -17.83
C GLU A 159 28.47 1.15 -18.14
N THR A 160 27.32 1.51 -17.54
CA THR A 160 26.66 2.81 -17.75
C THR A 160 27.03 3.83 -16.68
N GLY A 161 27.59 3.38 -15.55
CA GLY A 161 27.88 4.22 -14.38
C GLY A 161 26.61 4.73 -13.67
N ARG A 162 25.48 4.01 -13.79
CA ARG A 162 24.18 4.45 -13.28
C ARG A 162 23.56 3.47 -12.28
N PHE A 163 22.80 4.02 -11.35
CA PHE A 163 22.03 3.22 -10.39
C PHE A 163 20.70 2.77 -10.99
N ASP A 164 20.29 1.54 -10.70
CA ASP A 164 18.95 1.05 -10.98
C ASP A 164 18.03 1.38 -9.79
N VAL A 165 17.31 2.48 -9.91
CA VAL A 165 16.41 2.99 -8.87
C VAL A 165 15.28 1.99 -8.55
N THR A 166 14.93 1.09 -9.48
CA THR A 166 13.87 0.10 -9.27
C THR A 166 14.21 -0.93 -8.19
N LYS A 167 15.49 -1.01 -7.76
CA LYS A 167 15.93 -1.90 -6.67
C LYS A 167 15.74 -1.31 -5.28
N ILE A 168 15.44 -0.02 -5.16
CA ILE A 168 15.32 0.66 -3.86
C ILE A 168 14.21 0.04 -2.98
N PRO A 169 13.00 -0.27 -3.50
CA PRO A 169 11.98 -0.98 -2.73
C PRO A 169 12.47 -2.34 -2.20
N ASP A 170 13.11 -3.14 -3.06
CA ASP A 170 13.67 -4.45 -2.66
C ASP A 170 14.73 -4.31 -1.56
N ILE A 171 15.62 -3.29 -1.66
CA ILE A 171 16.65 -3.01 -0.65
C ILE A 171 15.99 -2.69 0.69
N PHE A 172 14.97 -1.84 0.69
CA PHE A 172 14.24 -1.44 1.89
C PHE A 172 13.48 -2.61 2.53
N ASP A 173 12.79 -3.42 1.73
CA ASP A 173 12.07 -4.60 2.21
C ASP A 173 13.02 -5.62 2.84
N TYR A 174 14.16 -5.87 2.19
CA TYR A 174 15.15 -6.82 2.68
C TYR A 174 15.87 -6.38 3.94
N ILE A 175 16.29 -5.11 4.04
CA ILE A 175 16.92 -4.63 5.28
C ILE A 175 15.90 -4.62 6.44
N THR A 176 14.64 -4.29 6.15
CA THR A 176 13.56 -4.34 7.15
C THR A 176 13.33 -5.77 7.63
N TYR A 177 13.23 -6.74 6.72
CA TYR A 177 13.10 -8.16 7.05
C TYR A 177 14.29 -8.66 7.87
N ASP A 178 15.51 -8.35 7.44
CA ASP A 178 16.71 -8.84 8.13
C ASP A 178 16.93 -8.18 9.49
N ALA A 179 16.55 -6.90 9.66
CA ALA A 179 16.54 -6.23 10.95
C ALA A 179 15.54 -6.88 11.93
N ILE A 180 14.33 -7.21 11.46
CA ILE A 180 13.30 -7.81 12.33
C ILE A 180 13.65 -9.25 12.71
N TYR A 181 14.11 -10.04 11.76
CA TYR A 181 14.14 -11.51 11.91
C TYR A 181 15.54 -12.12 11.99
N ASN A 182 16.56 -11.44 11.45
CA ASN A 182 17.88 -12.03 11.26
C ASN A 182 19.03 -11.23 11.90
N GLN A 183 18.73 -10.16 12.66
CA GLN A 183 19.76 -9.28 13.23
C GLN A 183 20.77 -10.05 14.09
N GLU A 184 20.32 -11.01 14.91
CA GLU A 184 21.20 -11.85 15.75
C GLU A 184 22.18 -12.70 14.93
N ALA A 185 21.80 -13.11 13.72
CA ALA A 185 22.64 -13.93 12.85
C ALA A 185 23.80 -13.15 12.20
N LEU A 186 23.74 -11.81 12.19
CA LEU A 186 24.70 -10.95 11.49
C LEU A 186 25.87 -10.49 12.37
N GLN A 187 26.25 -11.31 13.36
CA GLN A 187 27.48 -11.15 14.15
C GLN A 187 27.64 -9.78 14.83
N GLY A 188 26.52 -9.15 15.23
CA GLY A 188 26.54 -7.82 15.84
C GLY A 188 26.77 -6.66 14.88
N LEU A 189 26.66 -6.88 13.56
CA LEU A 189 26.60 -5.81 12.58
C LEU A 189 25.41 -4.89 12.88
N ASP A 190 25.69 -3.60 13.03
CA ASP A 190 24.64 -2.60 13.13
C ASP A 190 23.98 -2.37 11.76
N LEU A 191 22.72 -2.79 11.64
CA LEU A 191 21.90 -2.63 10.43
C LEU A 191 21.22 -1.26 10.35
N PHE A 192 21.18 -0.49 11.44
CA PHE A 192 20.47 0.78 11.50
C PHE A 192 20.93 1.79 10.44
N PRO A 193 22.25 1.95 10.16
CA PRO A 193 22.70 2.85 9.11
C PRO A 193 22.18 2.49 7.72
N LEU A 194 22.16 1.19 7.36
CA LEU A 194 21.63 0.74 6.07
C LEU A 194 20.13 0.93 6.00
N PHE A 195 19.41 0.57 7.08
CA PHE A 195 17.96 0.78 7.17
C PHE A 195 17.59 2.24 6.95
N ARG A 196 18.21 3.18 7.69
CA ARG A 196 17.88 4.61 7.59
C ARG A 196 18.19 5.20 6.20
N VAL A 197 19.23 4.71 5.55
CA VAL A 197 19.55 5.12 4.18
C VAL A 197 18.50 4.59 3.20
N ALA A 198 18.18 3.30 3.26
CA ALA A 198 17.18 2.67 2.41
C ALA A 198 15.78 3.29 2.60
N GLU A 199 15.36 3.50 3.85
CA GLU A 199 14.10 4.14 4.24
C GLU A 199 13.98 5.54 3.59
N SER A 200 15.03 6.37 3.72
CA SER A 200 14.99 7.72 3.14
C SER A 200 14.81 7.70 1.62
N LEU A 201 15.40 6.72 0.93
CA LEU A 201 15.28 6.58 -0.52
C LEU A 201 13.88 6.05 -0.90
N ALA A 202 13.40 5.01 -0.22
CA ALA A 202 12.13 4.37 -0.48
C ALA A 202 10.94 5.31 -0.22
N ASN A 203 11.02 6.16 0.81
CA ASN A 203 9.99 7.14 1.13
C ASN A 203 9.67 8.10 -0.02
N PHE A 204 10.63 8.38 -0.91
CA PHE A 204 10.36 9.10 -2.15
C PHE A 204 9.97 8.16 -3.28
N VAL A 205 10.82 7.16 -3.58
CA VAL A 205 10.71 6.34 -4.80
C VAL A 205 9.39 5.59 -4.88
N VAL A 206 8.97 4.92 -3.80
CA VAL A 206 7.76 4.08 -3.80
C VAL A 206 6.51 4.94 -4.06
N HIS A 207 6.40 6.08 -3.39
CA HIS A 207 5.22 6.95 -3.53
C HIS A 207 5.21 7.70 -4.86
N ALA A 208 6.39 8.16 -5.32
CA ALA A 208 6.51 8.92 -6.55
C ALA A 208 6.12 8.10 -7.79
N GLU A 209 6.19 6.76 -7.73
CA GLU A 209 5.75 5.88 -8.82
C GLU A 209 4.26 6.06 -9.14
N TYR A 210 3.46 6.46 -8.16
CA TYR A 210 2.02 6.74 -8.28
C TYR A 210 1.70 8.23 -8.42
N GLY A 211 2.69 9.03 -8.82
CA GLY A 211 2.57 10.46 -9.11
C GLY A 211 3.09 11.37 -7.99
N VAL A 212 3.69 12.50 -8.39
CA VAL A 212 4.18 13.54 -7.45
C VAL A 212 3.29 14.77 -7.43
N GLU A 213 2.60 15.06 -8.53
CA GLU A 213 1.60 16.11 -8.64
C GLU A 213 0.17 15.57 -8.50
N ILE A 214 -0.77 16.41 -8.05
CA ILE A 214 -2.18 16.05 -7.86
C ILE A 214 -2.79 15.44 -9.13
N LYS A 215 -2.52 16.06 -10.29
CA LYS A 215 -3.05 15.58 -11.57
C LYS A 215 -2.54 14.17 -11.92
N GLN A 216 -1.24 13.92 -11.71
CA GLN A 216 -0.64 12.61 -11.96
C GLN A 216 -1.24 11.55 -11.03
N LYS A 217 -1.34 11.88 -9.74
CA LYS A 217 -1.93 11.00 -8.72
C LYS A 217 -3.39 10.63 -9.04
N LEU A 218 -4.19 11.60 -9.50
CA LEU A 218 -5.56 11.38 -9.94
C LEU A 218 -5.63 10.46 -11.17
N VAL A 219 -4.83 10.74 -12.20
CA VAL A 219 -4.84 9.96 -13.44
C VAL A 219 -4.44 8.50 -13.18
N ILE A 220 -3.30 8.27 -12.50
CA ILE A 220 -2.83 6.92 -12.17
C ILE A 220 -3.84 6.23 -11.24
N GLY A 221 -4.36 6.94 -10.24
CA GLY A 221 -5.38 6.46 -9.32
C GLY A 221 -6.64 5.96 -10.04
N SER A 222 -7.16 6.75 -10.98
CA SER A 222 -8.33 6.40 -11.80
C SER A 222 -8.06 5.19 -12.69
N LEU A 223 -6.94 5.17 -13.42
CA LEU A 223 -6.59 4.08 -14.35
C LEU A 223 -6.43 2.71 -13.65
N ILE A 224 -5.99 2.71 -12.38
CA ILE A 224 -5.82 1.48 -11.61
C ILE A 224 -7.11 1.12 -10.84
N SER A 225 -7.78 2.10 -10.25
CA SER A 225 -8.73 1.85 -9.15
C SER A 225 -10.19 2.23 -9.44
N ALA A 226 -10.51 2.79 -10.61
CA ALA A 226 -11.88 3.19 -10.94
C ALA A 226 -12.89 2.02 -10.83
N LYS A 227 -12.52 0.84 -11.35
CA LYS A 227 -13.35 -0.38 -11.25
C LYS A 227 -13.55 -0.86 -9.82
N LEU A 228 -12.53 -0.71 -8.97
CA LEU A 228 -12.65 -1.04 -7.56
C LEU A 228 -13.63 -0.08 -6.86
N LEU A 229 -13.54 1.22 -7.16
CA LEU A 229 -14.47 2.22 -6.63
C LEU A 229 -15.91 1.96 -7.09
N GLU A 230 -16.11 1.56 -8.35
CA GLU A 230 -17.41 1.14 -8.88
C GLU A 230 -17.96 -0.08 -8.11
N SER A 231 -17.14 -1.13 -7.93
CA SER A 231 -17.54 -2.33 -7.18
C SER A 231 -17.90 -2.02 -5.73
N ILE A 232 -17.12 -1.17 -5.06
CA ILE A 232 -17.39 -0.75 -3.68
C ILE A 232 -18.68 0.07 -3.61
N THR A 233 -18.90 1.00 -4.53
CA THR A 233 -20.12 1.81 -4.60
C THR A 233 -21.35 0.92 -4.78
N GLN A 234 -21.30 -0.05 -5.69
CA GLN A 234 -22.39 -0.99 -5.90
C GLN A 234 -22.64 -1.86 -4.66
N ASP A 235 -21.59 -2.39 -4.03
CA ASP A 235 -21.73 -3.21 -2.83
C ASP A 235 -22.33 -2.42 -1.65
N ILE A 236 -21.97 -1.14 -1.50
CA ILE A 236 -22.57 -0.23 -0.51
C ILE A 236 -24.05 -0.01 -0.82
N ASN A 237 -24.41 0.26 -2.08
CA ASN A 237 -25.80 0.41 -2.51
C ASN A 237 -26.62 -0.86 -2.19
N ASP A 238 -26.08 -2.05 -2.48
CA ASP A 238 -26.74 -3.32 -2.18
C ASP A 238 -26.94 -3.51 -0.67
N ILE A 239 -25.96 -3.12 0.15
CA ILE A 239 -26.08 -3.14 1.63
C ILE A 239 -27.19 -2.19 2.09
N MET A 240 -27.25 -0.97 1.55
CA MET A 240 -28.29 0.01 1.87
C MET A 240 -29.68 -0.48 1.43
N ALA A 241 -29.76 -1.22 0.31
CA ALA A 241 -30.98 -1.85 -0.20
C ALA A 241 -31.40 -3.12 0.58
N GLY A 242 -30.65 -3.52 1.61
CA GLY A 242 -31.02 -4.63 2.49
C GLY A 242 -30.36 -5.97 2.18
N SER A 243 -29.25 -5.99 1.43
CA SER A 243 -28.47 -7.22 1.19
C SER A 243 -28.15 -7.95 2.50
N PRO A 244 -28.25 -9.29 2.54
CA PRO A 244 -27.93 -10.07 3.73
C PRO A 244 -26.43 -10.03 4.08
N SER A 245 -25.57 -9.79 3.09
CA SER A 245 -24.14 -9.66 3.31
C SER A 245 -23.81 -8.23 3.70
N ARG A 246 -23.41 -8.03 4.97
CA ARG A 246 -23.08 -6.73 5.56
C ARG A 246 -21.58 -6.42 5.57
N THR A 247 -20.75 -7.31 5.02
CA THR A 247 -19.29 -7.13 4.99
C THR A 247 -18.73 -7.65 3.68
N ARG A 248 -17.97 -6.79 3.00
CA ARG A 248 -17.18 -7.10 1.81
C ARG A 248 -15.71 -6.88 2.14
N LEU A 249 -14.87 -7.82 1.74
CA LEU A 249 -13.42 -7.75 1.96
C LEU A 249 -12.71 -7.79 0.61
N TYR A 250 -11.82 -6.84 0.36
CA TYR A 250 -10.98 -6.79 -0.83
C TYR A 250 -9.51 -6.86 -0.43
N PHE A 251 -8.77 -7.81 -0.99
CA PHE A 251 -7.34 -8.00 -0.74
C PHE A 251 -6.54 -7.79 -2.03
N THR A 252 -5.58 -6.89 -1.97
CA THR A 252 -4.75 -6.50 -3.12
C THR A 252 -3.30 -6.21 -2.68
N SER A 253 -2.45 -5.83 -3.63
CA SER A 253 -1.06 -5.42 -3.47
C SER A 253 -0.95 -4.00 -2.90
N GLU A 254 0.28 -3.65 -2.47
CA GLU A 254 0.61 -2.29 -2.05
C GLU A 254 0.41 -1.27 -3.19
N SER A 255 0.80 -1.63 -4.41
CA SER A 255 0.67 -0.80 -5.62
C SER A 255 -0.76 -0.29 -5.81
N HIS A 256 -1.73 -1.19 -5.69
CA HIS A 256 -3.13 -0.87 -5.86
C HIS A 256 -3.65 0.03 -4.73
N ILE A 257 -3.18 -0.17 -3.49
CA ILE A 257 -3.61 0.68 -2.36
C ILE A 257 -3.06 2.10 -2.49
N HIS A 258 -1.82 2.30 -2.96
CA HIS A 258 -1.30 3.65 -3.25
C HIS A 258 -2.20 4.39 -4.24
N ALA A 259 -2.52 3.74 -5.36
CA ALA A 259 -3.38 4.30 -6.40
C ALA A 259 -4.80 4.60 -5.87
N PHE A 260 -5.40 3.65 -5.14
CA PHE A 260 -6.76 3.81 -4.63
C PHE A 260 -6.85 4.88 -3.53
N ARG A 261 -5.88 4.94 -2.62
CA ARG A 261 -5.77 6.00 -1.60
C ARG A 261 -5.65 7.36 -2.27
N ASN A 262 -4.80 7.48 -3.29
CA ASN A 262 -4.67 8.72 -4.05
C ASN A 262 -6.01 9.11 -4.67
N LEU A 263 -6.68 8.19 -5.37
CA LEU A 263 -8.00 8.44 -5.95
C LEU A 263 -8.99 8.99 -4.92
N LEU A 264 -9.12 8.31 -3.77
CA LEU A 264 -10.04 8.75 -2.69
C LEU A 264 -9.68 10.12 -2.10
N LEU A 265 -8.40 10.44 -1.99
CA LEU A 265 -7.97 11.73 -1.43
C LEU A 265 -8.20 12.88 -2.40
N PHE A 266 -7.74 12.77 -3.64
CA PHE A 266 -7.70 13.90 -4.56
C PHE A 266 -9.02 14.17 -5.28
N ILE A 267 -9.96 13.21 -5.28
CA ILE A 267 -11.22 13.37 -6.01
C ILE A 267 -12.26 14.20 -5.24
N SER A 268 -12.15 14.25 -3.91
CA SER A 268 -13.20 14.82 -3.06
C SER A 268 -12.71 15.53 -1.80
N THR A 269 -11.45 15.38 -1.41
CA THR A 269 -10.91 16.08 -0.23
C THR A 269 -10.43 17.47 -0.63
N THR A 270 -10.86 18.51 0.08
CA THR A 270 -10.43 19.89 -0.14
C THR A 270 -9.99 20.55 1.18
N GLY A 271 -9.20 21.62 1.11
CA GLY A 271 -8.82 22.42 2.29
C GLY A 271 -7.76 21.78 3.20
N ASP A 272 -7.82 22.09 4.50
CA ASP A 272 -6.75 21.73 5.45
C ASP A 272 -6.64 20.22 5.72
N GLN A 273 -7.75 19.48 5.70
CA GLN A 273 -7.75 18.01 5.86
C GLN A 273 -6.92 17.34 4.76
N PHE A 274 -7.02 17.87 3.53
CA PHE A 274 -6.26 17.38 2.39
C PHE A 274 -4.75 17.58 2.58
N HIS A 275 -4.32 18.74 3.07
CA HIS A 275 -2.90 19.02 3.28
C HIS A 275 -2.25 18.06 4.26
N HIS A 276 -2.94 17.73 5.36
CA HIS A 276 -2.45 16.75 6.34
C HIS A 276 -2.42 15.31 5.79
N LEU A 277 -3.37 14.94 4.93
CA LEU A 277 -3.49 13.58 4.41
C LEU A 277 -2.64 13.33 3.14
N ASN A 278 -2.21 14.37 2.44
CA ASN A 278 -1.43 14.26 1.19
C ASN A 278 0.07 14.00 1.44
N GLU A 279 0.55 14.00 2.68
CA GLU A 279 1.92 13.60 2.97
C GLU A 279 2.17 12.13 2.56
N PRO A 280 3.37 11.79 2.05
CA PRO A 280 3.73 10.39 1.80
C PRO A 280 3.63 9.57 3.10
N VAL A 281 2.90 8.47 3.06
CA VAL A 281 2.73 7.57 4.21
C VAL A 281 3.20 6.18 3.77
N PRO A 282 4.27 5.64 4.37
CA PRO A 282 4.72 4.28 4.09
C PRO A 282 3.58 3.29 4.30
N LEU A 283 3.35 2.41 3.33
CA LEU A 283 2.34 1.36 3.42
C LEU A 283 3.00 0.08 3.89
N HIS A 284 2.62 -0.40 5.06
CA HIS A 284 3.14 -1.64 5.62
C HIS A 284 2.16 -2.79 5.44
N TYR A 285 2.60 -3.99 5.78
CA TYR A 285 1.75 -5.18 5.73
C TYR A 285 0.44 -4.93 6.50
N LEU A 286 -0.69 -5.33 5.90
CA LEU A 286 -2.05 -5.07 6.37
C LEU A 286 -2.48 -3.59 6.38
N THR A 287 -1.87 -2.74 5.55
CA THR A 287 -2.48 -1.46 5.17
C THR A 287 -3.92 -1.70 4.72
N HIS A 288 -4.86 -0.86 5.19
CA HIS A 288 -6.28 -1.03 4.88
C HIS A 288 -7.05 0.28 4.85
N ILE A 289 -8.09 0.30 4.02
CA ILE A 289 -9.09 1.35 3.93
C ILE A 289 -10.44 0.74 4.32
N VAL A 290 -11.20 1.40 5.16
CA VAL A 290 -12.49 0.92 5.69
C VAL A 290 -13.58 1.90 5.32
N PHE A 291 -14.57 1.41 4.56
CA PHE A 291 -15.84 2.10 4.33
C PHE A 291 -16.84 1.59 5.37
N LYS A 292 -17.30 2.47 6.27
CA LYS A 292 -18.36 2.16 7.22
C LYS A 292 -19.64 2.83 6.81
N VAL A 293 -20.70 2.05 6.68
CA VAL A 293 -22.04 2.54 6.38
C VAL A 293 -22.82 2.59 7.69
N TYR A 294 -23.32 3.78 8.03
CA TYR A 294 -24.19 4.01 9.18
C TYR A 294 -25.61 4.23 8.70
N GLU A 295 -26.56 3.61 9.37
CA GLU A 295 -27.97 3.91 9.23
C GLU A 295 -28.42 4.80 10.39
N MET A 296 -28.90 5.99 10.07
CA MET A 296 -29.37 6.99 11.00
C MET A 296 -30.83 6.71 11.35
N ALA A 297 -31.22 7.02 12.59
CA ALA A 297 -32.60 6.87 13.07
C ALA A 297 -33.51 8.00 12.54
N VAL A 298 -33.67 8.06 11.21
CA VAL A 298 -34.52 9.02 10.49
C VAL A 298 -35.52 8.24 9.60
N PRO A 299 -36.62 8.87 9.14
CA PRO A 299 -37.56 8.22 8.24
C PRO A 299 -36.89 7.63 6.98
N GLU A 300 -37.43 6.53 6.46
CA GLU A 300 -36.83 5.80 5.32
C GLU A 300 -36.68 6.65 4.04
N SER A 301 -37.50 7.69 3.90
CA SER A 301 -37.50 8.61 2.76
C SER A 301 -36.41 9.68 2.82
N GLU A 302 -35.72 9.84 3.96
CA GLU A 302 -34.70 10.86 4.12
C GLU A 302 -33.40 10.44 3.44
N GLU A 303 -32.84 11.31 2.60
CA GLU A 303 -31.55 11.09 1.96
C GLU A 303 -30.41 10.95 3.00
N ALA A 304 -30.56 11.61 4.15
CA ALA A 304 -29.65 11.52 5.28
C ALA A 304 -29.73 10.19 6.08
N ARG A 305 -30.57 9.23 5.64
CA ARG A 305 -30.70 7.90 6.28
C ARG A 305 -29.37 7.18 6.35
N PHE A 306 -28.56 7.23 5.31
CA PHE A 306 -27.27 6.57 5.30
C PHE A 306 -26.11 7.55 5.21
N LYS A 307 -25.07 7.27 5.98
CA LYS A 307 -23.80 8.01 5.95
C LYS A 307 -22.64 7.04 5.82
N ILE A 308 -21.65 7.43 5.04
CA ILE A 308 -20.45 6.64 4.80
C ILE A 308 -19.26 7.37 5.41
N GLU A 309 -18.50 6.67 6.24
CA GLU A 309 -17.18 7.12 6.70
C GLU A 309 -16.11 6.29 5.99
N VAL A 310 -15.04 6.96 5.57
CA VAL A 310 -13.87 6.31 4.98
C VAL A 310 -12.68 6.56 5.89
N SER A 311 -12.08 5.50 6.41
CA SER A 311 -10.88 5.57 7.25
C SER A 311 -9.72 4.79 6.63
N PHE A 312 -8.49 5.17 6.94
CA PHE A 312 -7.28 4.53 6.44
C PHE A 312 -6.28 4.24 7.56
N SER A 313 -5.59 3.13 7.48
CA SER A 313 -4.43 2.79 8.31
C SER A 313 -3.29 2.33 7.41
N SER A 314 -2.08 2.80 7.70
CA SER A 314 -0.84 2.35 7.04
C SER A 314 -0.42 0.92 7.41
N GLY A 315 -1.27 0.20 8.15
CA GLY A 315 -1.06 -1.20 8.47
C GLY A 315 -0.32 -1.39 9.77
N ILE A 316 0.62 -2.31 9.75
CA ILE A 316 1.43 -2.64 10.93
C ILE A 316 2.41 -1.49 11.22
N ASP A 317 2.48 -1.11 12.49
CA ASP A 317 3.49 -0.20 13.02
C ASP A 317 4.79 -0.98 13.20
N ILE A 318 5.64 -0.92 12.17
CA ILE A 318 6.89 -1.65 12.12
C ILE A 318 7.98 -0.79 12.77
N ASN A 319 8.51 -1.27 13.90
CA ASN A 319 9.80 -0.82 14.43
C ASN A 319 10.81 -1.98 14.29
N PRO A 320 11.65 -1.99 13.24
CA PRO A 320 12.58 -3.10 12.98
C PRO A 320 13.62 -3.31 14.09
N PHE A 321 13.86 -2.30 14.92
CA PHE A 321 14.83 -2.30 16.00
C PHE A 321 14.18 -2.22 17.39
N GLY A 322 12.86 -2.34 17.46
CA GLY A 322 12.11 -2.38 18.71
C GLY A 322 12.28 -3.72 19.43
N VAL A 323 12.10 -3.72 20.76
CA VAL A 323 12.06 -4.96 21.52
C VAL A 323 10.79 -5.70 21.14
N ALA A 324 10.92 -6.84 20.46
CA ALA A 324 9.78 -7.71 20.18
C ALA A 324 9.29 -8.31 21.52
N GLU A 325 8.18 -7.82 22.06
CA GLU A 325 7.44 -8.57 23.07
C GLU A 325 7.08 -9.93 22.45
N GLY A 326 7.43 -11.01 23.15
CA GLY A 326 7.37 -12.37 22.62
C GLY A 326 6.08 -12.63 21.84
N HIS A 327 6.23 -13.27 20.66
CA HIS A 327 5.22 -13.60 19.62
C HIS A 327 5.32 -12.85 18.28
N HIS A 328 6.34 -12.01 18.04
CA HIS A 328 6.51 -11.26 16.77
C HIS A 328 5.25 -10.48 16.34
N GLN A 329 4.41 -10.11 17.30
CA GLN A 329 3.16 -9.41 17.06
C GLN A 329 3.42 -7.91 17.19
N GLN A 330 3.49 -7.24 16.05
CA GLN A 330 3.62 -5.79 15.95
C GLN A 330 2.25 -5.10 16.09
N ALA A 331 2.27 -3.88 16.63
CA ALA A 331 1.09 -3.03 16.76
C ALA A 331 0.54 -2.63 15.37
N LEU A 332 -0.69 -2.12 15.33
CA LEU A 332 -1.28 -1.56 14.12
C LEU A 332 -1.33 -0.05 14.26
N THR A 333 -0.98 0.65 13.19
CA THR A 333 -1.18 2.09 13.10
C THR A 333 -2.67 2.40 13.23
N PRO A 334 -3.08 3.31 14.12
CA PRO A 334 -4.48 3.73 14.24
C PRO A 334 -5.05 4.20 12.90
N MET A 335 -6.34 3.96 12.68
CA MET A 335 -7.01 4.48 11.50
C MET A 335 -7.21 5.99 11.63
N ILE A 336 -6.92 6.72 10.57
CA ILE A 336 -7.25 8.14 10.39
C ILE A 336 -8.48 8.26 9.51
N LEU A 337 -9.33 9.26 9.78
CA LEU A 337 -10.51 9.54 8.97
C LEU A 337 -10.08 10.27 7.70
N ILE A 338 -10.46 9.74 6.54
CA ILE A 338 -10.25 10.38 5.24
C ILE A 338 -11.49 11.19 4.86
N HIS A 339 -12.67 10.59 4.99
CA HIS A 339 -13.95 11.21 4.68
C HIS A 339 -14.96 10.96 5.78
N GLU A 340 -15.65 12.00 6.20
CA GLU A 340 -16.72 11.96 7.20
C GLU A 340 -18.07 12.28 6.56
N GLY A 341 -19.00 11.32 6.59
CA GLY A 341 -20.39 11.58 6.24
C GLY A 341 -20.70 11.69 4.75
N LEU A 342 -20.01 10.95 3.89
CA LEU A 342 -20.34 10.84 2.47
C LEU A 342 -21.73 10.20 2.28
N SER A 343 -22.47 10.67 1.28
CA SER A 343 -23.65 10.01 0.74
C SER A 343 -23.26 8.98 -0.33
N LEU A 344 -24.19 8.10 -0.72
CA LEU A 344 -23.98 7.23 -1.87
C LEU A 344 -23.76 8.04 -3.16
N GLN A 345 -24.47 9.17 -3.29
CA GLN A 345 -24.37 10.06 -4.44
C GLN A 345 -22.97 10.71 -4.54
N ASP A 346 -22.31 10.97 -3.42
CA ASP A 346 -20.93 11.42 -3.40
C ASP A 346 -20.00 10.37 -4.00
N LEU A 347 -20.12 9.10 -3.59
CA LEU A 347 -19.33 8.00 -4.16
C LEU A 347 -19.60 7.81 -5.65
N THR A 348 -20.86 7.90 -6.09
CA THR A 348 -21.22 7.83 -7.51
C THR A 348 -20.55 8.95 -8.31
N ARG A 349 -20.54 10.20 -7.80
CA ARG A 349 -19.85 11.31 -8.46
C ARG A 349 -18.34 11.11 -8.54
N MET A 350 -17.73 10.53 -7.49
CA MET A 350 -16.32 10.15 -7.52
C MET A 350 -16.06 9.08 -8.59
N GLN A 351 -16.91 8.06 -8.67
CA GLN A 351 -16.82 7.03 -9.70
C GLN A 351 -16.92 7.61 -11.11
N GLU A 352 -17.91 8.46 -11.37
CA GLU A 352 -18.10 9.13 -12.67
C GLU A 352 -16.86 9.94 -13.06
N SER A 353 -16.37 10.76 -12.14
CA SER A 353 -15.16 11.58 -12.35
C SER A 353 -13.91 10.72 -12.63
N ALA A 354 -13.75 9.60 -11.92
CA ALA A 354 -12.65 8.66 -12.15
C ALA A 354 -12.74 8.03 -13.55
N SER A 355 -13.95 7.66 -13.96
CA SER A 355 -14.24 7.01 -15.24
C SER A 355 -14.01 7.96 -16.42
N GLU A 356 -14.39 9.23 -16.28
CA GLU A 356 -14.13 10.28 -17.27
C GLU A 356 -12.62 10.50 -17.48
N LEU A 357 -11.84 10.57 -16.40
CA LEU A 357 -10.38 10.69 -16.49
C LEU A 357 -9.74 9.49 -17.19
N GLU A 358 -10.18 8.27 -16.86
CA GLU A 358 -9.72 7.05 -17.53
C GLU A 358 -10.02 7.09 -19.04
N GLN A 359 -11.24 7.51 -19.43
CA GLN A 359 -11.62 7.60 -20.83
C GLN A 359 -10.81 8.66 -21.59
N GLN A 360 -10.57 9.82 -20.98
CA GLN A 360 -9.75 10.88 -21.58
C GLN A 360 -8.33 10.39 -21.85
N CYS A 361 -7.72 9.65 -20.93
CA CYS A 361 -6.39 9.05 -21.13
C CYS A 361 -6.37 8.03 -22.28
N LYS A 362 -7.36 7.13 -22.34
CA LYS A 362 -7.46 6.15 -23.44
C LYS A 362 -7.61 6.81 -24.81
N GLN A 363 -8.40 7.88 -24.91
CA GLN A 363 -8.57 8.64 -26.14
C GLN A 363 -7.27 9.36 -26.55
N ALA A 364 -6.57 9.95 -25.58
CA ALA A 364 -5.28 10.62 -25.83
C ALA A 364 -4.19 9.63 -26.29
N ALA A 365 -4.21 8.37 -25.81
CA ALA A 365 -3.31 7.33 -26.29
C ALA A 365 -3.64 6.91 -27.74
N ALA A 366 -4.92 6.65 -28.04
CA ALA A 366 -5.35 6.25 -29.38
C ALA A 366 -5.07 7.31 -30.48
N GLY A 367 -5.06 8.59 -30.12
CA GLY A 367 -4.74 9.69 -31.04
C GLY A 367 -3.24 9.91 -31.31
N LYS A 368 -2.33 9.19 -30.64
CA LYS A 368 -0.89 9.26 -30.89
C LYS A 368 -0.39 8.23 -31.92
N ASP A 369 -1.21 7.23 -32.22
CA ASP A 369 -0.89 6.12 -33.13
C ASP A 369 -1.43 6.31 -34.56
N GLY A 370 -2.01 7.48 -34.88
CA GLY A 370 -2.49 7.86 -36.21
C GLY A 370 -1.81 9.12 -36.72
#